data_AF-A0A1Y2G168-F1
#
_entry.id   AF-A0A1Y2G168-F1
#
_cell.length_a   1.000
_cell.length_b   1.000
_cell.length_c   1.000
_cell.angle_alpha   90.00
_cell.angle_beta   90.00
_cell.angle_gamma   90.00
#
_symmetry.space_group_name_H-M   'P 1'
#
loop_
_entity.id
_entity.type
_entity.pdbx_description
1 polymer ?
#
loop_
_entity_poly.entity_id
_entity_poly.type
_entity_poly.pdbx_seq_one_letter_code
_entity_poly.pdbx_strand_id
1 'polypeptide(L)'
;MLRFPSYSTAYYKTFVNTWDDDDEDLFLNHVKRYCHAFRPDSGIAFHETDRSVLHLLHSCSGGKSLTLSLLYYSYSRSSITKSAAARQTPSPTPPPATSTRSPDTFIEVGVFATRNFKKGEIVNLRGGVADLSEEEDDKMREGGGRSDFSVLWSARKKCFGLLLGPARFVNHDCRNNVQFHLTGSNMSFKVMEDIKADEELFTHYGDHYFDKDNAACLCATCQKCVKLLQHTSLR
;
A
#
# COMPACT_ATOMS: atom_id res chain seq x y z
N MET A 1 -13.40 17.90 -23.70
CA MET A 1 -11.97 18.03 -24.01
C MET A 1 -11.39 19.08 -23.07
N LEU A 2 -10.54 18.70 -22.12
CA LEU A 2 -9.81 19.68 -21.30
C LEU A 2 -8.82 20.40 -22.22
N ARG A 3 -9.02 21.69 -22.48
CA ARG A 3 -8.03 22.53 -23.18
C ARG A 3 -7.09 23.11 -22.13
N PHE A 4 -5.84 22.69 -22.15
CA PHE A 4 -4.79 23.26 -21.32
C PHE A 4 -4.40 24.66 -21.87
N PRO A 5 -4.24 25.71 -21.03
CA PRO A 5 -3.88 27.05 -21.50
C PRO A 5 -2.47 27.09 -22.13
N SER A 6 -2.30 27.92 -23.15
CA SER A 6 -1.07 28.09 -23.94
C SER A 6 0.17 28.58 -23.16
N TYR A 7 0.00 29.04 -21.92
CA TYR A 7 1.06 29.62 -21.08
C TYR A 7 1.93 28.60 -20.32
N SER A 8 1.57 27.30 -20.32
CA SER A 8 2.28 26.22 -19.61
C SER A 8 3.28 25.45 -20.50
N THR A 9 3.50 25.89 -21.74
CA THR A 9 4.01 25.02 -22.80
C THR A 9 5.51 24.77 -22.79
N ALA A 10 6.37 25.63 -22.24
CA ALA A 10 7.82 25.42 -22.31
C ALA A 10 8.28 24.19 -21.50
N TYR A 11 7.95 24.12 -20.21
CA TYR A 11 8.31 22.98 -19.36
C TYR A 11 7.62 21.69 -19.80
N TYR A 12 6.34 21.76 -20.18
CA TYR A 12 5.63 20.60 -20.71
C TYR A 12 6.30 20.08 -21.99
N LYS A 13 6.61 20.97 -22.94
CA LYS A 13 7.30 20.59 -24.18
C LYS A 13 8.70 20.05 -23.90
N THR A 14 9.48 20.67 -23.02
CA THR A 14 10.81 20.15 -22.64
C THR A 14 10.71 18.77 -22.00
N PHE A 15 9.75 18.56 -21.10
CA PHE A 15 9.51 17.27 -20.47
C PHE A 15 9.08 16.22 -21.49
N VAL A 16 8.05 16.50 -22.31
CA VAL A 16 7.54 15.54 -23.31
C VAL A 16 8.60 15.24 -24.38
N ASN A 17 9.37 16.24 -24.84
CA ASN A 17 10.46 16.03 -25.81
C ASN A 17 11.64 15.19 -25.25
N THR A 18 11.65 14.90 -23.94
CA THR A 18 12.63 13.99 -23.33
C THR A 18 12.22 12.51 -23.54
N TRP A 19 10.96 12.26 -23.87
CA TRP A 19 10.37 10.92 -24.03
C TRP A 19 9.88 10.73 -25.48
N ASP A 20 9.63 9.49 -25.86
CA ASP A 20 9.13 9.17 -27.21
C ASP A 20 7.68 9.67 -27.36
N ASP A 21 7.28 10.07 -28.58
CA ASP A 21 5.95 10.64 -28.85
C ASP A 21 4.81 9.68 -28.43
N ASP A 22 5.05 8.37 -28.42
CA ASP A 22 4.10 7.33 -27.97
C ASP A 22 3.80 7.37 -26.45
N ASP A 23 4.66 8.01 -25.65
CA ASP A 23 4.51 8.15 -24.20
C ASP A 23 3.58 9.31 -23.79
N GLU A 24 3.27 10.25 -24.69
CA GLU A 24 2.43 11.41 -24.39
C GLU A 24 1.03 10.97 -23.93
N ASP A 25 0.44 9.99 -24.64
CA ASP A 25 -0.88 9.46 -24.28
C ASP A 25 -0.86 8.72 -22.94
N LEU A 26 0.22 8.00 -22.63
CA LEU A 26 0.38 7.34 -21.33
C LEU A 26 0.46 8.35 -20.20
N PHE A 27 1.27 9.41 -20.37
CA PHE A 27 1.40 10.50 -19.41
C PHE A 27 0.06 11.22 -19.20
N LEU A 28 -0.60 11.64 -20.28
CA LEU A 28 -1.88 12.33 -20.22
C LEU A 28 -2.96 11.48 -19.54
N ASN A 29 -3.00 10.17 -19.83
CA ASN A 29 -3.92 9.26 -19.16
C ASN A 29 -3.60 9.10 -17.67
N HIS A 30 -2.32 9.12 -17.28
CA HIS A 30 -1.92 9.12 -15.88
C HIS A 30 -2.37 10.40 -15.15
N VAL A 31 -2.15 11.57 -15.74
CA VAL A 31 -2.61 12.86 -15.20
C VAL A 31 -4.13 12.90 -15.06
N LYS A 32 -4.86 12.45 -16.09
CA LYS A 32 -6.34 12.40 -16.06
C LYS A 32 -6.86 11.60 -14.86
N ARG A 33 -6.20 10.51 -14.45
CA ARG A 33 -6.62 9.72 -13.27
C ARG A 33 -6.64 10.58 -12.00
N TYR A 34 -5.59 11.38 -11.77
CA TYR A 34 -5.54 12.32 -10.65
C TYR A 34 -6.61 13.41 -10.77
N CYS A 35 -6.75 14.03 -11.94
CA CYS A 35 -7.78 15.05 -12.14
C CYS A 35 -9.19 14.51 -11.84
N HIS A 36 -9.49 13.26 -12.21
CA HIS A 36 -10.76 12.62 -11.89
C HIS A 36 -10.94 12.35 -10.39
N ALA A 37 -9.88 11.94 -9.69
CA ALA A 37 -9.92 11.68 -8.26
C ALA A 37 -10.21 12.93 -7.43
N PHE A 38 -9.81 14.12 -7.88
CA PHE A 38 -10.07 15.39 -7.17
C PHE A 38 -11.43 16.03 -7.48
N ARG A 39 -12.24 15.45 -8.37
CA ARG A 39 -13.56 16.01 -8.65
C ARG A 39 -14.52 15.73 -7.48
N PRO A 40 -15.44 16.65 -7.15
CA PRO A 40 -16.43 16.41 -6.09
C PRO A 40 -17.32 15.18 -6.34
N ASP A 41 -17.60 14.87 -7.62
CA ASP A 41 -18.39 13.70 -8.02
C ASP A 41 -17.65 12.37 -7.88
N SER A 42 -16.35 12.38 -7.57
CA SER A 42 -15.60 11.16 -7.24
C SER A 42 -16.10 10.49 -5.96
N GLY A 43 -16.67 11.28 -5.04
CA GLY A 43 -17.11 10.82 -3.73
C GLY A 43 -15.97 10.51 -2.76
N ILE A 44 -14.72 10.90 -3.07
CA ILE A 44 -13.56 10.69 -2.21
C ILE A 44 -12.75 11.97 -1.98
N ALA A 45 -11.91 11.96 -0.96
CA ALA A 45 -10.89 12.98 -0.68
C ALA A 45 -9.62 12.33 -0.14
N PHE A 46 -8.47 12.97 -0.37
CA PHE A 46 -7.19 12.58 0.21
C PHE A 46 -6.94 13.42 1.46
N HIS A 47 -6.61 12.77 2.58
CA HIS A 47 -6.26 13.44 3.82
C HIS A 47 -4.95 12.89 4.37
N GLU A 48 -4.20 13.74 5.06
CA GLU A 48 -3.05 13.29 5.84
C GLU A 48 -3.51 12.37 6.97
N THR A 49 -2.73 11.35 7.26
CA THR A 49 -2.97 10.40 8.35
C THR A 49 -1.70 10.21 9.18
N ASP A 50 -1.85 9.84 10.44
CA ASP A 50 -0.76 9.60 11.40
C ASP A 50 -0.65 8.10 11.77
N ARG A 51 -1.28 7.23 10.97
CA ARG A 51 -1.49 5.82 11.28
C ARG A 51 -0.18 5.03 11.35
N SER A 52 0.77 5.37 10.49
CA SER A 52 2.13 4.86 10.42
C SER A 52 3.10 5.62 11.31
N VAL A 53 2.79 6.85 11.74
CA VAL A 53 3.67 7.64 12.64
C VAL A 53 3.72 7.03 14.05
N LEU A 54 2.66 6.29 14.46
CA LEU A 54 2.69 5.45 15.66
C LEU A 54 3.82 4.39 15.63
N HIS A 55 4.38 4.09 14.45
CA HIS A 55 5.46 3.12 14.25
C HIS A 55 6.86 3.70 14.53
N LEU A 56 7.09 4.97 14.24
CA LEU A 56 8.39 5.62 14.43
C LEU A 56 8.64 5.98 15.90
N LEU A 57 7.60 6.38 16.64
CA LEU A 57 7.72 6.70 18.07
C LEU A 57 8.04 5.49 18.95
N HIS A 58 7.60 4.27 18.57
CA HIS A 58 7.99 3.04 19.27
C HIS A 58 9.41 2.56 18.92
N SER A 59 9.95 2.97 17.77
CA SER A 59 11.32 2.64 17.37
C SER A 59 12.35 3.63 17.93
N CYS A 60 11.94 4.87 18.24
CA CYS A 60 12.82 5.94 18.71
C CYS A 60 12.77 6.22 20.23
N SER A 61 11.81 5.69 20.98
CA SER A 61 11.76 5.84 22.45
C SER A 61 12.66 4.81 23.17
N GLY A 62 13.96 4.89 22.88
CA GLY A 62 15.00 4.35 23.74
C GLY A 62 15.02 5.13 25.05
N GLY A 63 14.21 4.71 26.03
CA GLY A 63 14.13 5.43 27.29
C GLY A 63 13.14 4.85 28.29
N LYS A 64 13.43 3.64 28.79
CA LYS A 64 12.85 2.97 29.97
C LYS A 64 11.52 2.22 29.77
N SER A 65 11.68 0.89 29.66
CA SER A 65 10.85 -0.18 30.23
C SER A 65 9.38 -0.25 29.84
N LEU A 66 9.03 -1.21 28.97
CA LEU A 66 8.18 -2.35 29.32
C LEU A 66 8.33 -3.46 28.26
N THR A 67 8.46 -4.68 28.77
CA THR A 67 9.01 -5.90 28.16
C THR A 67 8.04 -6.62 27.22
N LEU A 68 7.86 -6.14 25.99
CA LEU A 68 7.10 -6.89 24.96
C LEU A 68 7.91 -7.34 23.74
N SER A 69 8.97 -6.63 23.34
CA SER A 69 9.75 -6.97 22.13
C SER A 69 10.60 -8.24 22.28
N LEU A 70 11.06 -8.55 23.49
CA LEU A 70 11.91 -9.72 23.75
C LEU A 70 11.14 -11.04 23.79
N LEU A 71 9.84 -11.03 24.11
CA LEU A 71 9.05 -12.27 24.17
C LEU A 71 8.73 -12.82 22.77
N TYR A 72 8.52 -11.96 21.78
CA TYR A 72 8.24 -12.39 20.41
C TYR A 72 9.48 -13.03 19.74
N TYR A 73 10.67 -12.48 19.99
CA TYR A 73 11.91 -13.02 19.43
C TYR A 73 12.33 -14.36 20.04
N SER A 74 12.05 -14.60 21.34
CA SER A 74 12.38 -15.86 22.01
C SER A 74 11.40 -17.01 21.74
N TYR A 75 10.12 -16.72 21.46
CA TYR A 75 9.13 -17.77 21.26
C TYR A 75 9.30 -18.51 19.93
N SER A 76 9.77 -17.82 18.88
CA SER A 76 10.01 -18.41 17.55
C SER A 76 11.13 -19.48 17.54
N ARG A 77 12.00 -19.51 18.56
CA ARG A 77 13.17 -20.42 18.60
C ARG A 77 12.89 -21.77 19.28
N SER A 78 11.74 -21.95 19.93
CA SER A 78 11.54 -23.06 20.88
C SER A 78 10.70 -24.24 20.37
N SER A 79 10.23 -24.22 19.12
CA SER A 79 9.50 -25.36 18.53
C SER A 79 10.02 -25.74 17.15
N ILE A 80 11.28 -26.18 17.09
CA ILE A 80 11.78 -27.00 15.98
C ILE A 80 12.50 -28.21 16.56
N THR A 81 11.76 -29.30 16.76
CA THR A 81 12.35 -30.64 16.79
C THR A 81 11.57 -31.58 15.88
N LYS A 82 12.30 -32.09 14.88
CA LYS A 82 12.10 -33.33 14.10
C LYS A 82 10.88 -33.42 13.16
N SER A 83 11.11 -33.22 11.85
CA SER A 83 11.28 -34.33 10.87
C SER A 83 10.95 -33.91 9.43
N ALA A 84 11.56 -34.66 8.49
CA ALA A 84 11.30 -34.78 7.06
C ALA A 84 11.89 -33.71 6.11
N ALA A 85 12.69 -34.22 5.17
CA ALA A 85 13.49 -33.49 4.21
C ALA A 85 12.65 -32.87 3.08
N ALA A 86 12.78 -31.57 2.89
CA ALA A 86 12.41 -30.87 1.67
C ALA A 86 13.53 -29.85 1.35
N ARG A 87 13.90 -29.74 0.08
CA ARG A 87 15.00 -28.92 -0.44
C ARG A 87 15.04 -27.53 0.21
N GLN A 88 16.14 -27.23 0.88
CA GLN A 88 16.44 -25.91 1.42
C GLN A 88 16.79 -24.98 0.26
N THR A 89 15.92 -23.99 -0.01
CA THR A 89 16.35 -22.72 -0.60
C THR A 89 16.80 -21.83 0.55
N PRO A 90 17.98 -21.16 0.46
CA PRO A 90 18.44 -20.28 1.52
C PRO A 90 17.48 -19.10 1.66
N SER A 91 16.98 -18.87 2.88
CA SER A 91 16.24 -17.68 3.26
C SER A 91 17.14 -16.44 3.10
N PRO A 92 16.73 -15.41 2.34
CA PRO A 92 17.53 -14.21 2.20
C PRO A 92 17.55 -13.44 3.53
N THR A 93 18.75 -13.07 3.96
CA THR A 93 18.96 -12.07 5.01
C THR A 93 18.28 -10.75 4.63
N PRO A 94 17.59 -10.06 5.55
CA PRO A 94 16.97 -8.78 5.25
C PRO A 94 18.07 -7.78 4.83
N PRO A 95 17.89 -7.04 3.71
CA PRO A 95 18.82 -6.00 3.32
C PRO A 95 18.85 -4.88 4.39
N PRO A 96 19.99 -4.18 4.55
CA PRO A 96 20.08 -3.06 5.47
C PRO A 96 19.08 -1.98 5.09
N ALA A 97 18.22 -1.61 6.04
CA ALA A 97 17.24 -0.52 5.93
C ALA A 97 17.97 0.81 5.73
N THR A 98 18.18 1.22 4.47
CA THR A 98 18.97 2.43 4.15
C THR A 98 18.10 3.59 3.61
N SER A 99 16.78 3.52 3.76
CA SER A 99 15.86 4.61 3.43
C SER A 99 14.94 4.94 4.61
N THR A 100 15.52 5.30 5.75
CA THR A 100 14.76 5.94 6.82
C THR A 100 14.61 7.41 6.47
N ARG A 101 13.55 7.77 5.74
CA ARG A 101 13.10 9.17 5.67
C ARG A 101 12.94 9.69 7.11
N SER A 102 13.34 10.93 7.39
CA SER A 102 13.21 11.50 8.73
C SER A 102 11.74 11.44 9.18
N PRO A 103 11.44 10.93 10.38
CA PRO A 103 10.08 10.81 10.89
C PRO A 103 9.28 12.11 10.81
N ASP A 104 9.97 13.23 10.98
CA ASP A 104 9.38 14.57 11.07
C ASP A 104 8.90 15.12 9.71
N THR A 105 9.20 14.45 8.58
CA THR A 105 8.79 14.89 7.23
C THR A 105 7.97 13.86 6.47
N PHE A 106 7.67 12.70 7.06
CA PHE A 106 6.88 11.67 6.41
C PHE A 106 5.38 11.95 6.59
N ILE A 107 4.75 12.43 5.52
CA ILE A 107 3.30 12.58 5.45
C ILE A 107 2.71 11.29 4.89
N GLU A 108 1.93 10.59 5.70
CA GLU A 108 1.09 9.49 5.23
C GLU A 108 -0.25 10.06 4.74
N VAL A 109 -0.81 9.45 3.70
CA VAL A 109 -2.06 9.88 3.09
C VAL A 109 -3.04 8.72 3.09
N GLY A 110 -4.29 9.00 3.45
CA GLY A 110 -5.43 8.09 3.34
C GLY A 110 -6.48 8.63 2.39
N VAL A 111 -7.40 7.75 2.00
CA VAL A 111 -8.53 8.08 1.12
C VAL A 111 -9.83 7.96 1.91
N PHE A 112 -10.60 9.04 1.96
CA PHE A 112 -11.81 9.13 2.76
C PHE A 112 -13.03 9.35 1.88
N ALA A 113 -14.15 8.78 2.28
CA ALA A 113 -15.43 8.98 1.62
C ALA A 113 -15.97 10.39 1.90
N THR A 114 -16.36 11.14 0.87
CA THR A 114 -17.04 12.44 1.01
C THR A 114 -18.56 12.34 0.90
N ARG A 115 -19.05 11.11 0.69
CA ARG A 115 -20.46 10.75 0.62
C ARG A 115 -20.64 9.32 1.13
N ASN A 116 -21.90 8.92 1.33
CA ASN A 116 -22.20 7.52 1.55
C ASN A 116 -21.99 6.71 0.26
N PHE A 117 -21.35 5.56 0.37
CA PHE A 117 -21.30 4.53 -0.66
C PHE A 117 -22.14 3.32 -0.25
N LYS A 118 -22.75 2.68 -1.24
CA LYS A 118 -23.48 1.42 -1.09
C LYS A 118 -22.63 0.24 -1.51
N LYS A 119 -22.87 -0.89 -0.83
CA LYS A 119 -22.30 -2.18 -1.22
C LYS A 119 -22.49 -2.43 -2.72
N GLY A 120 -21.40 -2.78 -3.39
CA GLY A 120 -21.36 -3.10 -4.81
C GLY A 120 -21.02 -1.93 -5.73
N GLU A 121 -21.04 -0.68 -5.25
CA GLU A 121 -20.58 0.47 -6.04
C GLU A 121 -19.11 0.35 -6.44
N ILE A 122 -18.75 0.94 -7.59
CA ILE A 122 -17.36 1.10 -8.02
C ILE A 122 -16.92 2.51 -7.67
N VAL A 123 -15.89 2.63 -6.83
CA VAL A 123 -15.31 3.91 -6.45
C VAL A 123 -14.68 4.55 -7.70
N ASN A 124 -14.87 5.85 -7.92
CA ASN A 124 -14.25 6.55 -9.04
C ASN A 124 -12.80 6.95 -8.71
N LEU A 125 -11.97 5.96 -8.38
CA LEU A 125 -10.58 6.12 -7.98
C LEU A 125 -9.72 5.11 -8.73
N ARG A 126 -8.96 5.58 -9.72
CA ARG A 126 -8.28 4.69 -10.68
C ARG A 126 -6.77 4.71 -10.52
N GLY A 127 -6.15 3.54 -10.57
CA GLY A 127 -4.70 3.36 -10.70
C GLY A 127 -4.34 2.64 -11.99
N GLY A 128 -3.10 2.83 -12.44
CA GLY A 128 -2.51 1.99 -13.46
C GLY A 128 -1.76 0.83 -12.80
N VAL A 129 -1.84 -0.37 -13.40
CA VAL A 129 -1.04 -1.51 -12.98
C VAL A 129 -0.13 -1.94 -14.12
N ALA A 130 1.17 -1.96 -13.84
CA ALA A 130 2.18 -2.54 -14.72
C ALA A 130 2.62 -3.88 -14.11
N ASP A 131 2.63 -4.95 -14.91
CA ASP A 131 3.17 -6.23 -14.47
C ASP A 131 4.70 -6.13 -14.48
N LEU A 132 5.36 -6.74 -13.49
CA LEU A 132 6.81 -6.79 -13.39
C LEU A 132 7.31 -8.16 -13.86
N SER A 133 8.38 -8.17 -14.64
CA SER A 133 9.18 -9.38 -14.86
C SER A 133 9.91 -9.80 -13.58
N GLU A 134 10.42 -11.03 -13.53
CA GLU A 134 11.22 -11.49 -12.39
C GLU A 134 12.47 -10.61 -12.20
N GLU A 135 13.13 -10.22 -13.28
CA GLU A 135 14.31 -9.37 -13.25
C GLU A 135 14.00 -7.94 -12.79
N GLU A 136 12.84 -7.39 -13.15
CA GLU A 136 12.39 -6.07 -12.69
C GLU A 136 12.06 -6.09 -11.20
N ASP A 137 11.39 -7.15 -10.72
CA ASP A 137 11.07 -7.32 -9.30
C ASP A 137 12.34 -7.50 -8.44
N ASP A 138 13.30 -8.31 -8.90
CA ASP A 138 14.57 -8.51 -8.20
C ASP A 138 15.35 -7.20 -8.09
N LYS A 139 15.45 -6.42 -9.18
CA LYS A 139 16.09 -5.10 -9.16
C LYS A 139 15.40 -4.13 -8.20
N MET A 140 14.06 -4.11 -8.18
CA MET A 140 13.28 -3.29 -7.24
C MET A 140 13.53 -3.69 -5.78
N ARG A 141 13.74 -4.99 -5.52
CA ARG A 141 14.01 -5.52 -4.19
C ARG A 141 15.44 -5.22 -3.72
N GLU A 142 16.41 -5.36 -4.60
CA GLU A 142 17.83 -5.11 -4.33
C GLU A 142 18.14 -3.61 -4.15
N GLY A 143 17.49 -2.75 -4.94
CA GLY A 143 17.67 -1.30 -4.88
C GLY A 143 16.94 -0.61 -3.72
N GLY A 144 16.24 -1.35 -2.85
CA GLY A 144 15.40 -0.80 -1.79
C GLY A 144 14.10 -0.13 -2.29
N GLY A 145 13.84 -0.14 -3.59
CA GLY A 145 12.71 0.55 -4.23
C GLY A 145 11.33 -0.01 -3.85
N ARG A 146 11.25 -1.26 -3.41
CA ARG A 146 9.98 -1.86 -2.94
C ARG A 146 9.31 -1.09 -1.81
N SER A 147 10.06 -0.35 -0.97
CA SER A 147 9.44 0.46 0.09
C SER A 147 8.78 1.74 -0.40
N ASP A 148 9.19 2.26 -1.56
CA ASP A 148 8.68 3.53 -2.12
C ASP A 148 7.48 3.31 -3.06
N PHE A 149 7.21 2.06 -3.44
CA PHE A 149 6.21 1.70 -4.44
C PHE A 149 5.18 0.70 -3.93
N SER A 150 3.93 0.83 -4.39
CA SER A 150 2.84 -0.10 -4.06
C SER A 150 2.92 -1.35 -4.94
N VAL A 151 3.74 -2.33 -4.54
CA VAL A 151 3.95 -3.60 -5.27
C VAL A 151 3.01 -4.68 -4.76
N LEU A 152 2.09 -5.14 -5.60
CA LEU A 152 1.05 -6.11 -5.24
C LEU A 152 1.27 -7.44 -5.97
N TRP A 153 1.00 -8.57 -5.31
CA TRP A 153 1.02 -9.87 -5.95
C TRP A 153 -0.29 -10.16 -6.70
N SER A 154 -0.20 -10.57 -7.97
CA SER A 154 -1.35 -11.03 -8.74
C SER A 154 -1.42 -12.55 -8.79
N ALA A 155 -2.33 -13.17 -8.04
CA ALA A 155 -2.53 -14.63 -8.11
C ALA A 155 -2.97 -15.12 -9.50
N ARG A 156 -3.73 -14.30 -10.25
CA ARG A 156 -4.20 -14.63 -11.60
C ARG A 156 -3.05 -14.69 -12.60
N LYS A 157 -2.15 -13.71 -12.56
CA LYS A 157 -1.03 -13.59 -13.51
C LYS A 157 0.24 -14.29 -13.01
N LYS A 158 0.29 -14.64 -11.72
CA LYS A 158 1.44 -15.21 -11.02
C LYS A 158 2.68 -14.32 -11.13
N CYS A 159 2.50 -13.01 -11.03
CA CYS A 159 3.59 -12.02 -11.03
C CYS A 159 3.29 -10.88 -10.06
N PHE A 160 4.33 -10.10 -9.74
CA PHE A 160 4.17 -8.84 -9.05
C PHE A 160 3.69 -7.76 -10.03
N GLY A 161 2.88 -6.83 -9.53
CA GLY A 161 2.37 -5.70 -10.27
C GLY A 161 2.62 -4.40 -9.51
N LEU A 162 3.12 -3.41 -10.22
CA LEU A 162 3.33 -2.06 -9.71
C LEU A 162 2.04 -1.25 -9.85
N LEU A 163 1.42 -0.89 -8.72
CA LEU A 163 0.25 -0.03 -8.67
C LEU A 163 0.67 1.44 -8.54
N LEU A 164 0.29 2.27 -9.51
CA LEU A 164 0.54 3.71 -9.52
C LEU A 164 -0.74 4.51 -9.75
N GLY A 165 -0.62 5.83 -9.63
CA GLY A 165 -1.75 6.75 -9.72
C GLY A 165 -2.52 6.88 -8.40
N PRO A 166 -3.65 7.60 -8.37
CA PRO A 166 -4.31 7.98 -7.12
C PRO A 166 -4.84 6.79 -6.30
N ALA A 167 -5.14 5.65 -6.93
CA ALA A 167 -5.55 4.44 -6.20
C ALA A 167 -4.48 3.89 -5.25
N ARG A 168 -3.20 4.26 -5.43
CA ARG A 168 -2.10 3.80 -4.58
C ARG A 168 -2.18 4.28 -3.13
N PHE A 169 -2.99 5.30 -2.85
CA PHE A 169 -3.17 5.90 -1.53
C PHE A 169 -4.25 5.20 -0.69
N VAL A 170 -4.95 4.20 -1.23
CA VAL A 170 -5.90 3.40 -0.44
C VAL A 170 -5.10 2.45 0.44
N ASN A 171 -5.18 2.66 1.75
CA ASN A 171 -4.41 1.94 2.74
C ASN A 171 -4.90 0.49 2.94
N HIS A 172 -4.05 -0.31 3.58
CA HIS A 172 -4.41 -1.66 3.98
C HIS A 172 -5.14 -1.71 5.33
N ASP A 173 -6.17 -2.56 5.39
CA ASP A 173 -6.65 -3.11 6.66
C ASP A 173 -7.06 -4.58 6.44
N CYS A 174 -6.77 -5.46 7.41
CA CYS A 174 -7.19 -6.87 7.34
C CYS A 174 -8.72 -7.03 7.39
N ARG A 175 -9.44 -6.03 7.91
CA ARG A 175 -10.87 -5.85 7.75
C ARG A 175 -11.13 -4.65 6.84
N ASN A 176 -10.96 -4.89 5.55
CA ASN A 176 -11.17 -3.89 4.51
C ASN A 176 -12.65 -3.68 4.18
N ASN A 177 -13.02 -2.49 3.69
CA ASN A 177 -14.37 -2.14 3.25
C ASN A 177 -14.50 -2.01 1.72
N VAL A 178 -13.38 -2.00 0.99
CA VAL A 178 -13.34 -2.09 -0.47
C VAL A 178 -12.39 -3.19 -0.94
N GLN A 179 -12.62 -3.74 -2.13
CA GLN A 179 -11.74 -4.74 -2.76
C GLN A 179 -11.27 -4.28 -4.14
N PHE A 180 -10.12 -4.78 -4.57
CA PHE A 180 -9.62 -4.54 -5.92
C PHE A 180 -10.63 -4.93 -7.01
N HIS A 181 -10.80 -4.03 -7.97
CA HIS A 181 -11.64 -4.21 -9.14
C HIS A 181 -10.83 -3.82 -10.39
N LEU A 182 -10.41 -4.82 -11.15
CA LEU A 182 -9.56 -4.63 -12.33
C LEU A 182 -10.40 -4.62 -13.61
N THR A 183 -10.24 -3.55 -14.41
CA THR A 183 -10.84 -3.43 -15.74
C THR A 183 -9.74 -3.12 -16.75
N GLY A 184 -9.29 -4.16 -17.49
CA GLY A 184 -8.10 -4.06 -18.34
C GLY A 184 -6.84 -3.83 -17.50
N SER A 185 -6.11 -2.74 -17.78
CA SER A 185 -4.95 -2.27 -17.02
C SER A 185 -5.28 -1.22 -15.94
N ASN A 186 -6.56 -0.85 -15.80
CA ASN A 186 -6.99 0.11 -14.79
C ASN A 186 -7.49 -0.63 -13.55
N MET A 187 -6.86 -0.35 -12.41
CA MET A 187 -7.32 -0.80 -11.10
C MET A 187 -8.27 0.24 -10.51
N SER A 188 -9.36 -0.22 -9.91
CA SER A 188 -10.25 0.56 -9.06
C SER A 188 -10.67 -0.27 -7.85
N PHE A 189 -11.68 0.18 -7.12
CA PHE A 189 -12.20 -0.49 -5.94
C PHE A 189 -13.71 -0.72 -6.04
N LYS A 190 -14.14 -1.93 -5.68
CA LYS A 190 -15.55 -2.26 -5.47
C LYS A 190 -15.85 -2.25 -3.97
N VAL A 191 -16.92 -1.56 -3.61
CA VAL A 191 -17.39 -1.42 -2.23
C VAL A 191 -17.97 -2.75 -1.74
N MET A 192 -17.50 -3.25 -0.59
CA MET A 192 -17.89 -4.55 -0.03
C MET A 192 -19.01 -4.46 1.01
N GLU A 193 -19.14 -3.31 1.66
CA GLU A 193 -20.17 -2.97 2.65
C GLU A 193 -20.53 -1.49 2.53
N ASP A 194 -21.66 -1.05 3.09
CA ASP A 194 -22.02 0.36 3.05
C ASP A 194 -20.96 1.19 3.81
N ILE A 195 -20.44 2.24 3.18
CA ILE A 195 -19.42 3.15 3.74
C ILE A 195 -20.08 4.50 3.95
N LYS A 196 -19.92 5.11 5.13
CA LYS A 196 -20.45 6.44 5.41
C LYS A 196 -19.48 7.52 4.98
N ALA A 197 -20.00 8.73 4.77
CA ALA A 197 -19.14 9.91 4.69
C ALA A 197 -18.19 9.97 5.90
N ASP A 198 -16.99 10.47 5.67
CA ASP A 198 -15.86 10.58 6.61
C ASP A 198 -15.21 9.24 7.01
N GLU A 199 -15.70 8.09 6.53
CA GLU A 199 -15.00 6.82 6.70
C GLU A 199 -13.85 6.67 5.69
N GLU A 200 -12.70 6.17 6.16
CA GLU A 200 -11.56 5.86 5.30
C GLU A 200 -11.79 4.55 4.53
N LEU A 201 -11.35 4.52 3.27
CA LEU A 201 -11.39 3.35 2.42
C LEU A 201 -10.14 2.50 2.67
N PHE A 202 -10.35 1.21 2.91
CA PHE A 202 -9.30 0.20 3.06
C PHE A 202 -9.46 -0.91 2.05
N THR A 203 -8.33 -1.42 1.57
CA THR A 203 -8.26 -2.64 0.77
C THR A 203 -7.41 -3.70 1.46
N HIS A 204 -7.48 -4.93 0.97
CA HIS A 204 -6.61 -6.01 1.40
C HIS A 204 -5.46 -6.19 0.39
N TYR A 205 -4.21 -5.91 0.78
CA TYR A 205 -3.07 -5.98 -0.14
C TYR A 205 -2.70 -7.41 -0.54
N GLY A 206 -3.02 -8.39 0.31
CA GLY A 206 -2.70 -9.80 0.12
C GLY A 206 -2.40 -10.47 1.45
N ASP A 207 -2.47 -11.79 1.50
CA ASP A 207 -2.36 -12.55 2.77
C ASP A 207 -0.94 -12.56 3.35
N HIS A 208 0.06 -12.21 2.55
CA HIS A 208 1.47 -12.26 2.93
C HIS A 208 2.21 -10.96 2.57
N TYR A 209 1.51 -9.83 2.56
CA TYR A 209 2.12 -8.56 2.20
C TYR A 209 3.05 -8.05 3.30
N PHE A 210 2.60 -8.11 4.55
CA PHE A 210 3.37 -7.72 5.73
C PHE A 210 3.94 -8.96 6.42
N ASP A 211 4.90 -9.62 5.77
CA ASP A 211 5.41 -10.95 6.11
C ASP A 211 4.38 -12.09 5.96
N LYS A 212 4.81 -13.32 6.24
CA LYS A 212 3.96 -14.51 6.21
C LYS A 212 2.72 -14.29 7.07
N ASP A 213 1.56 -14.62 6.51
CA ASP A 213 0.24 -14.47 7.14
C ASP A 213 -0.02 -13.05 7.72
N ASN A 214 0.57 -12.01 7.11
CA ASN A 214 0.49 -10.62 7.58
C ASN A 214 0.93 -10.43 9.05
N ALA A 215 1.88 -11.26 9.52
CA ALA A 215 2.36 -11.24 10.90
C ALA A 215 2.96 -9.90 11.35
N ALA A 216 3.49 -9.10 10.42
CA ALA A 216 4.02 -7.76 10.67
C ALA A 216 3.00 -6.65 10.35
N CYS A 217 1.72 -6.97 10.09
CA CYS A 217 0.70 -5.98 9.75
C CYS A 217 0.33 -5.12 10.95
N LEU A 218 0.29 -3.80 10.73
CA LEU A 218 0.04 -2.79 11.75
C LEU A 218 -1.31 -2.08 11.58
N CYS A 219 -2.21 -2.63 10.76
CA CYS A 219 -3.54 -2.05 10.59
C CYS A 219 -4.35 -2.02 11.89
N ALA A 220 -5.39 -1.19 11.93
CA ALA A 220 -6.21 -1.00 13.13
C ALA A 220 -6.87 -2.31 13.58
N THR A 221 -7.24 -3.19 12.64
CA THR A 221 -7.78 -4.52 12.95
C THR A 221 -6.76 -5.41 13.66
N CYS A 222 -5.54 -5.53 13.14
CA CYS A 222 -4.50 -6.34 13.78
C CYS A 222 -4.13 -5.80 15.16
N GLN A 223 -4.00 -4.47 15.31
CA GLN A 223 -3.74 -3.85 16.62
C GLN A 223 -4.82 -4.16 17.66
N LYS A 224 -6.10 -4.20 17.26
CA LYS A 224 -7.21 -4.59 18.15
C LYS A 224 -7.13 -6.07 18.54
N CYS A 225 -6.84 -6.97 17.59
CA CYS A 225 -6.70 -8.40 17.86
C CYS A 225 -5.58 -8.71 18.87
N VAL A 226 -4.42 -8.06 18.74
CA VAL A 226 -3.30 -8.22 19.69
C VAL A 226 -3.71 -7.80 21.10
N LYS A 227 -4.40 -6.66 21.26
CA LYS A 227 -4.88 -6.19 22.57
C LYS A 227 -5.86 -7.16 23.21
N LEU A 228 -6.76 -7.78 22.42
CA LEU A 228 -7.72 -8.76 22.93
C LEU A 228 -7.03 -10.04 23.44
N LEU A 229 -6.04 -10.56 22.71
CA LEU A 229 -5.28 -11.76 23.10
C LEU A 229 -4.47 -11.56 24.40
N GLN A 230 -3.94 -10.35 24.61
CA GLN A 230 -3.23 -10.00 25.85
C GLN A 230 -4.19 -9.93 27.05
N HIS A 231 -5.41 -9.41 26.84
CA HIS A 231 -6.40 -9.29 27.90
C HIS A 231 -7.01 -10.64 28.33
N THR A 232 -7.06 -11.62 27.43
CA THR A 232 -7.54 -12.98 27.74
C THR A 232 -6.44 -13.86 28.37
N SER A 233 -5.16 -13.60 28.09
CA SER A 233 -4.04 -14.32 28.74
C SER A 233 -3.75 -13.87 30.17
N LEU A 234 -4.39 -12.79 30.64
CA LEU A 234 -4.28 -12.24 32.00
C LEU A 234 -5.48 -12.60 32.89
N ARG A 235 -6.34 -13.52 32.46
CA ARG A 235 -7.47 -14.05 33.24
C ARG A 235 -7.33 -15.54 33.50
#